data_AF-A0A075H3X7-F1
#
_entry.id   AF-A0A075H3X7-F1
#
_cell.length_a   1.000
_cell.length_b   1.000
_cell.length_c   1.000
_cell.angle_alpha   90.00
_cell.angle_beta   90.00
_cell.angle_gamma   90.00
#
_symmetry.space_group_name_H-M   'P 1'
#
loop_
_entity.id
_entity.type
_entity.pdbx_description
1 polymer ?
#
loop_
_entity_poly.entity_id
_entity_poly.type
_entity_poly.pdbx_seq_one_letter_code
_entity_poly.pdbx_strand_id
1 'polypeptide(L)'
;MDFKEFLADFMADEHGKKTSPDDYREMEKREQQVVLTLEMLDKFQFLQLEQLCKEVCGRIPSPPRVYDKVINVEYEHHINRDDYLKFILKEMEFSEIKNFAIKYNILSAI
;
A
#
# COMPACT_ATOMS: atom_id res chain seq x y z
N MET A 1 7.88 -10.20 4.84
CA MET A 1 6.74 -9.93 3.96
C MET A 1 7.01 -10.66 2.66
N ASP A 2 6.10 -11.50 2.19
CA ASP A 2 6.21 -12.06 0.84
C ASP A 2 5.61 -11.05 -0.14
N PHE A 3 6.49 -10.36 -0.89
CA PHE A 3 6.08 -9.32 -1.83
C PHE A 3 5.17 -9.84 -2.94
N LYS A 4 5.31 -11.11 -3.33
CA LYS A 4 4.50 -11.69 -4.41
C LYS A 4 3.08 -11.99 -3.94
N GLU A 5 2.94 -12.51 -2.72
CA GLU A 5 1.62 -12.76 -2.13
C GLU A 5 0.86 -11.45 -1.90
N PHE A 6 1.53 -10.41 -1.39
CA PHE A 6 0.92 -9.10 -1.22
C PHE A 6 0.47 -8.47 -2.54
N LEU A 7 1.33 -8.51 -3.57
CA LEU A 7 1.00 -7.95 -4.88
C LEU A 7 -0.20 -8.67 -5.49
N ALA A 8 -0.23 -10.00 -5.42
CA ALA A 8 -1.35 -10.80 -5.92
C ALA A 8 -2.66 -10.46 -5.21
N ASP A 9 -2.63 -10.35 -3.88
CA ASP A 9 -3.79 -9.97 -3.05
C ASP A 9 -4.30 -8.56 -3.40
N PHE A 10 -3.40 -7.57 -3.50
CA PHE A 10 -3.75 -6.21 -3.87
C PHE A 10 -4.32 -6.10 -5.29
N MET A 11 -3.72 -6.79 -6.26
CA MET A 11 -4.16 -6.78 -7.65
C MET A 11 -5.50 -7.50 -7.82
N ALA A 12 -5.78 -8.54 -7.02
CA ALA A 12 -7.07 -9.22 -7.01
C ALA A 12 -8.21 -8.31 -6.54
N ASP A 13 -7.98 -7.51 -5.49
CA ASP A 13 -8.94 -6.52 -4.97
C ASP A 13 -9.28 -5.42 -5.99
N GLU A 14 -8.31 -5.03 -6.83
CA GLU A 14 -8.46 -4.02 -7.87
C GLU A 14 -9.10 -4.55 -9.17
N HIS A 15 -9.22 -5.87 -9.31
CA HIS A 15 -9.64 -6.54 -10.55
C HIS A 15 -11.17 -6.57 -10.74
N GLY A 16 -11.78 -5.40 -10.89
CA GLY A 16 -13.14 -5.27 -11.43
C GLY A 16 -13.18 -5.58 -12.94
N LYS A 17 -13.37 -6.86 -13.32
CA LYS A 17 -13.69 -7.41 -14.66
C LYS A 17 -13.36 -6.51 -15.88
N LYS A 18 -12.20 -6.69 -16.53
CA LYS A 18 -11.91 -6.12 -17.86
C LYS A 18 -11.11 -7.09 -18.74
N THR A 19 -11.46 -7.18 -20.02
CA THR A 19 -11.06 -8.23 -20.98
C THR A 19 -10.74 -7.66 -22.38
N SER A 20 -9.84 -6.67 -22.48
CA SER A 20 -9.34 -6.15 -23.77
C SER A 20 -7.80 -6.22 -23.86
N PRO A 21 -7.20 -6.43 -25.06
CA PRO A 21 -5.74 -6.40 -25.28
C PRO A 21 -5.04 -5.10 -24.83
N ASP A 22 -5.69 -3.94 -24.99
CA ASP A 22 -5.19 -2.66 -24.48
C ASP A 22 -5.21 -2.60 -22.94
N ASP A 23 -6.17 -3.29 -22.30
CA ASP A 23 -6.23 -3.40 -20.83
C ASP A 23 -5.02 -4.17 -20.29
N TYR A 24 -4.47 -5.15 -21.02
CA TYR A 24 -3.29 -5.90 -20.58
C TYR A 24 -2.02 -5.03 -20.51
N ARG A 25 -1.81 -4.13 -21.48
CA ARG A 25 -0.64 -3.23 -21.46
C ARG A 25 -0.74 -2.18 -20.36
N GLU A 26 -1.95 -1.65 -20.15
CA GLU A 26 -2.20 -0.69 -19.07
C GLU A 26 -2.09 -1.36 -17.69
N MET A 27 -2.53 -2.62 -17.57
CA MET A 27 -2.37 -3.42 -16.36
C MET A 27 -0.90 -3.73 -16.06
N GLU A 28 -0.10 -4.09 -17.06
CA GLU A 28 1.34 -4.33 -16.89
C GLU A 28 2.08 -3.07 -16.44
N LYS A 29 1.79 -1.91 -17.03
CA LYS A 29 2.36 -0.63 -16.57
C LYS A 29 1.97 -0.31 -15.13
N ARG A 30 0.70 -0.55 -14.77
CA ARG A 30 0.20 -0.34 -13.42
C ARG A 30 0.90 -1.26 -12.42
N GLU A 31 1.05 -2.54 -12.77
CA GLU A 31 1.76 -3.51 -11.95
C GLU A 31 3.22 -3.09 -11.73
N GLN A 32 3.92 -2.67 -12.80
CA GLN A 32 5.29 -2.14 -12.68
C GLN A 32 5.36 -0.92 -11.76
N GLN A 33 4.40 0.01 -11.86
CA GLN A 33 4.35 1.18 -10.98
C GLN A 33 4.08 0.78 -9.51
N VAL A 34 3.21 -0.19 -9.26
CA VAL A 34 2.94 -0.73 -7.92
C VAL A 34 4.20 -1.39 -7.35
N VAL A 35 4.91 -2.20 -8.15
CA VAL A 35 6.18 -2.84 -7.75
C VAL A 35 7.21 -1.78 -7.37
N LEU A 36 7.44 -0.77 -8.21
CA LEU A 36 8.38 0.32 -7.92
C LEU A 36 8.00 1.09 -6.65
N THR A 37 6.70 1.31 -6.43
CA THR A 37 6.20 1.97 -5.22
C THR A 37 6.47 1.11 -3.98
N LEU A 38 6.22 -0.20 -4.07
CA LEU A 38 6.47 -1.16 -2.99
C LEU A 38 7.96 -1.27 -2.65
N GLU A 39 8.85 -1.35 -3.65
CA GLU A 39 10.30 -1.35 -3.45
C GLU A 39 10.81 -0.07 -2.76
N MET A 40 10.18 1.06 -3.05
CA MET A 40 10.47 2.32 -2.37
C MET A 40 10.01 2.28 -0.91
N LEU A 41 8.76 1.87 -0.68
CA LEU A 41 8.17 1.78 0.66
C LEU A 41 8.86 0.73 1.54
N ASP A 42 9.50 -0.28 0.96
CA ASP A 42 10.28 -1.27 1.72
C ASP A 42 11.39 -0.62 2.55
N LYS A 43 11.95 0.48 2.05
CA LYS A 43 13.02 1.24 2.71
C LYS A 43 12.51 2.08 3.90
N PHE A 44 11.19 2.25 4.02
CA PHE A 44 10.59 3.03 5.09
C PHE A 44 10.47 2.17 6.34
N GLN A 45 10.87 2.74 7.47
CA GLN A 45 10.54 2.20 8.79
C GLN A 45 9.03 2.32 9.06
N PHE A 46 8.51 1.50 9.97
CA PHE A 46 7.09 1.50 10.31
C PHE A 46 6.56 2.89 10.72
N LEU A 47 7.29 3.60 11.59
CA LEU A 47 6.92 4.96 12.01
C LEU A 47 6.94 5.97 10.85
N GLN A 48 7.79 5.75 9.84
CA GLN A 48 7.85 6.61 8.66
C GLN A 48 6.66 6.38 7.73
N LEU A 49 6.13 5.15 7.66
CA LEU A 49 4.88 4.87 6.94
C LEU A 49 3.69 5.55 7.63
N GLU A 50 3.63 5.50 8.96
CA GLU A 50 2.59 6.22 9.72
C GLU A 50 2.67 7.74 9.50
N GLN A 51 3.88 8.29 9.55
CA GLN A 51 4.11 9.72 9.32
C GLN A 51 3.74 10.14 7.90
N LEU A 52 4.10 9.33 6.89
CA LEU A 52 3.71 9.55 5.49
C LEU A 52 2.18 9.65 5.36
N CYS A 53 1.44 8.70 5.93
CA CYS A 53 -0.02 8.72 5.91
C CYS A 53 -0.61 9.97 6.56
N LYS A 54 -0.07 10.38 7.72
CA LYS A 54 -0.53 11.59 8.41
C LYS A 54 -0.20 12.87 7.63
N GLU A 55 0.98 12.97 7.04
CA GLU A 55 1.38 14.20 6.34
C GLU A 55 0.72 14.36 4.97
N VAL A 56 0.59 13.28 4.21
CA VAL A 56 0.04 13.32 2.84
C VAL A 56 -1.49 13.24 2.88
N CYS A 57 -2.06 12.30 3.64
CA CYS A 57 -3.50 12.05 3.64
C CYS A 57 -4.24 12.65 4.85
N GLY A 58 -3.53 13.19 5.86
CA GLY A 58 -4.15 13.70 7.09
C GLY A 58 -4.75 12.62 7.99
N ARG A 59 -4.60 11.34 7.64
CA ARG A 59 -5.22 10.18 8.32
C ARG A 59 -4.35 8.92 8.18
N ILE A 60 -4.61 7.93 9.03
CA ILE A 60 -4.01 6.60 8.95
C ILE A 60 -5.06 5.58 8.42
N PRO A 61 -4.64 4.40 7.92
CA PRO A 61 -5.56 3.29 7.66
C PRO A 61 -6.48 3.02 8.85
N SER A 62 -7.71 2.61 8.55
CA SER A 62 -8.63 2.15 9.59
C SER A 62 -8.20 0.77 10.08
N PRO A 63 -8.27 0.49 11.40
CA PRO A 63 -8.00 -0.83 11.94
C PRO A 63 -8.89 -1.88 11.26
N PRO A 64 -8.32 -3.00 10.77
CA PRO A 64 -9.13 -4.09 10.24
C PRO A 64 -9.98 -4.70 11.35
N ARG A 65 -11.23 -5.00 11.04
CA ARG A 65 -12.14 -5.68 11.97
C ARG A 65 -12.12 -7.17 11.69
N VAL A 66 -11.92 -7.96 12.73
CA VAL A 66 -11.90 -9.41 12.66
C VAL A 66 -13.04 -9.95 13.49
N TYR A 67 -13.85 -10.82 12.89
CA TYR A 67 -14.87 -11.56 13.59
C TYR A 67 -14.33 -12.92 14.02
N ASP A 68 -14.21 -13.11 15.33
CA ASP A 68 -13.79 -14.39 15.91
C ASP A 68 -15.02 -15.27 16.14
N LYS A 69 -15.06 -16.38 15.41
CA LYS A 69 -16.16 -17.37 15.44
C LYS A 69 -16.19 -18.20 16.72
N VAL A 70 -15.06 -18.31 17.43
CA VAL A 70 -14.95 -19.10 18.67
C VAL A 70 -15.61 -18.35 19.82
N ILE A 71 -15.33 -17.05 19.94
CA ILE A 71 -15.90 -16.20 20.99
C ILE A 71 -17.14 -15.41 20.53
N ASN A 72 -17.51 -15.48 19.24
CA ASN A 72 -18.66 -14.79 18.64
C ASN A 72 -18.63 -13.27 18.84
N VAL A 73 -17.45 -12.66 18.69
CA VAL A 73 -17.22 -11.22 18.90
C VAL A 73 -16.43 -10.65 17.72
N GLU A 74 -16.80 -9.44 17.29
CA GLU A 74 -16.03 -8.64 16.36
C GLU A 74 -15.14 -7.66 17.15
N TYR A 75 -13.86 -7.60 16.81
CA TYR A 75 -12.92 -6.67 17.43
C TYR A 75 -11.97 -6.06 16.41
N GLU A 76 -11.44 -4.89 16.75
CA GLU A 76 -10.43 -4.21 15.95
C GLU A 76 -9.07 -4.87 16.17
N HIS A 77 -8.38 -5.17 15.08
CA HIS A 77 -7.02 -5.70 15.12
C HIS A 77 -6.01 -4.58 14.91
N HIS A 78 -4.78 -4.80 15.39
CA HIS A 78 -3.71 -3.82 15.25
C HIS A 78 -3.37 -3.63 13.78
N ILE A 79 -3.25 -2.36 13.37
CA ILE A 79 -2.79 -1.98 12.04
C ILE A 79 -1.34 -2.45 11.89
N ASN A 80 -1.10 -3.27 10.89
CA ASN A 80 0.23 -3.78 10.57
C ASN A 80 0.83 -3.02 9.38
N ARG A 81 2.05 -3.39 8.98
CA ARG A 81 2.74 -2.75 7.85
C ARG A 81 1.94 -2.86 6.55
N ASP A 82 1.34 -4.02 6.31
CA ASP A 82 0.62 -4.30 5.07
C ASP A 82 -0.64 -3.42 4.94
N ASP A 83 -1.30 -3.11 6.06
CA ASP A 83 -2.42 -2.16 6.10
C ASP A 83 -1.98 -0.76 5.66
N TYR A 84 -0.81 -0.29 6.13
CA TYR A 84 -0.23 0.98 5.68
C TYR A 84 0.12 0.93 4.19
N LEU A 85 0.74 -0.15 3.70
CA LEU A 85 1.12 -0.27 2.29
C LEU A 85 -0.11 -0.28 1.38
N LYS A 86 -1.17 -1.03 1.73
CA LYS A 86 -2.43 -1.04 0.98
C LYS A 86 -3.07 0.33 0.95
N PHE A 87 -3.07 1.03 2.07
CA PHE A 87 -3.62 2.38 2.15
C PHE A 87 -2.84 3.37 1.28
N ILE A 88 -1.52 3.37 1.38
CA ILE A 88 -0.64 4.23 0.59
C ILE A 88 -0.83 3.97 -0.92
N LEU A 89 -0.85 2.70 -1.34
CA LEU A 89 -1.04 2.34 -2.75
C LEU A 89 -2.42 2.75 -3.32
N LYS A 90 -3.45 2.87 -2.46
CA LYS A 90 -4.80 3.31 -2.87
C LYS A 90 -4.96 4.82 -2.88
N GLU A 91 -4.31 5.51 -1.94
CA GLU A 91 -4.62 6.90 -1.61
C GLU A 91 -3.54 7.89 -2.05
N MET A 92 -2.35 7.43 -2.44
CA MET A 92 -1.22 8.30 -2.76
C MET A 92 -0.66 8.01 -4.15
N GLU A 93 -0.21 9.08 -4.82
CA GLU A 93 0.60 8.96 -6.01
C GLU A 93 2.07 8.65 -5.67
N PHE A 94 2.75 7.94 -6.56
CA PHE A 94 4.19 7.66 -6.44
C PHE A 94 5.04 8.93 -6.26
N SER A 95 4.62 10.03 -6.89
CA SER A 95 5.27 11.35 -6.79
C SER A 95 5.26 11.90 -5.36
N GLU A 96 4.15 11.75 -4.64
CA GLU A 96 3.98 12.21 -3.26
C GLU A 96 4.86 11.40 -2.30
N ILE A 97 4.89 10.08 -2.49
CA ILE A 97 5.73 9.16 -1.72
C ILE A 97 7.21 9.49 -1.94
N LYS A 98 7.62 9.71 -3.19
CA LYS A 98 8.98 10.11 -3.55
C LYS A 98 9.37 11.46 -2.93
N ASN A 99 8.49 12.46 -3.01
CA ASN A 99 8.74 13.78 -2.43
C ASN A 99 8.93 13.69 -0.91
N PHE A 100 8.12 12.89 -0.22
CA PHE A 100 8.29 12.61 1.20
C PHE A 100 9.63 11.92 1.49
N ALA A 101 9.98 10.89 0.71
CA ALA A 101 11.23 10.15 0.89
C ALA A 101 12.47 11.06 0.78
N ILE A 102 12.46 12.01 -0.17
CA ILE A 102 13.53 13.01 -0.34
C ILE A 102 13.52 14.00 0.83
N LYS A 103 12.36 14.55 1.18
CA LYS A 103 12.21 15.54 2.27
C LYS A 103 12.78 15.02 3.60
N TYR A 104 12.56 13.74 3.89
CA TYR A 104 13.00 13.10 5.14
C TYR A 104 14.32 12.34 5.02
N ASN A 105 15.05 12.48 3.91
CA ASN A 105 16.31 11.78 3.64
C ASN A 105 16.22 10.25 3.82
N ILE A 106 15.04 9.68 3.59
CA ILE A 106 14.81 8.22 3.58
C ILE A 106 15.49 7.62 2.35
N LEU A 107 15.46 8.38 1.25
CA LEU A 107 16.27 8.16 0.06
C LEU A 107 17.24 9.33 -0.06
N SER A 108 18.54 9.04 -0.19
CA SER A 108 19.47 10.05 -0.70
C SER A 108 19.03 10.42 -2.12
N ALA A 109 18.93 11.72 -2.41
CA ALA A 109 18.65 12.20 -3.76
C ALA A 109 19.60 11.51 -4.75
N ILE A 110 19.04 10.78 -5.71
CA ILE A 110 19.78 10.19 -6.83
C ILE A 110 20.06 11.29 -7.84
#